data_AF-A0A838QRB0-F1
#
_entry.id   AF-A0A838QRB0-F1
#
_cell.length_a   1.000
_cell.length_b   1.000
_cell.length_c   1.000
_cell.angle_alpha   90.00
_cell.angle_beta   90.00
_cell.angle_gamma   90.00
#
_symmetry.space_group_name_H-M   'P 1'
#
loop_
_entity.id
_entity.type
_entity.pdbx_description
1 polymer ?
#
loop_
_entity_poly.entity_id
_entity_poly.type
_entity_poly.pdbx_seq_one_letter_code
_entity_poly.pdbx_strand_id
1 'polypeptide(L)' 'MADRVTVFWQGKEYDAVRNGAQSDLVWQVLRDGSPVTSFPADPGEGATAVKEKIIGWLEGNESRPVADVGRQ' A
#
# COMPACT_ATOMS: atom_id res chain seq x y z
N MET A 1 11.15 -15.55 1.86
CA MET A 1 11.09 -14.20 1.26
C MET A 1 9.95 -13.47 1.95
N ALA A 2 10.03 -12.16 2.17
CA ALA A 2 9.01 -11.47 2.97
C ALA A 2 7.70 -11.40 2.17
N ASP A 3 6.72 -12.23 2.50
CA ASP A 3 5.37 -12.20 1.92
C ASP A 3 4.50 -11.07 2.49
N ARG A 4 5.06 -10.31 3.46
CA ARG A 4 4.42 -9.18 4.13
C ARG A 4 5.42 -8.04 4.37
N VAL A 5 4.95 -6.81 4.18
CA VAL A 5 5.69 -5.57 4.45
C VAL A 5 4.80 -4.66 5.28
N THR A 6 5.27 -4.24 6.46
CA THR A 6 4.53 -3.31 7.32
C THR A 6 5.12 -1.90 7.19
N VAL A 7 4.26 -0.90 7.01
CA VAL A 7 4.60 0.51 6.84
C VAL A 7 3.86 1.35 7.87
N PHE A 8 4.60 2.12 8.66
CA PHE A 8 4.04 3.10 9.59
C PHE A 8 4.07 4.49 8.97
N TRP A 9 2.93 5.17 8.93
CA TRP A 9 2.79 6.50 8.35
C TRP A 9 1.82 7.35 9.15
N GLN A 10 2.26 8.51 9.63
CA GLN A 10 1.45 9.44 10.44
C GLN A 10 0.70 8.76 11.60
N GLY A 11 1.33 7.80 12.28
CA GLY A 11 0.73 7.06 13.38
C GLY A 11 -0.27 5.97 12.97
N LYS A 12 -0.45 5.71 11.67
CA LYS A 12 -1.26 4.60 11.12
C LYS A 12 -0.35 3.47 10.65
N GLU A 13 -0.83 2.23 10.80
CA GLU A 13 -0.17 1.02 10.30
C GLU A 13 -0.81 0.55 8.99
N TYR A 14 0.03 0.20 8.03
CA TYR A 14 -0.36 -0.35 6.74
C TYR A 14 0.40 -1.66 6.50
N ASP A 15 -0.31 -2.69 6.08
CA ASP A 15 0.26 -3.99 5.75
C ASP A 15 0.14 -4.26 4.27
N ALA A 16 1.25 -4.47 3.58
CA ALA A 16 1.30 -5.01 2.24
C ALA A 16 1.44 -6.53 2.33
N VAL A 17 0.53 -7.27 1.72
CA VAL A 17 0.62 -8.73 1.58
C VAL A 17 0.68 -9.09 0.10
N ARG A 18 1.56 -10.03 -0.25
CA ARG A 18 1.66 -10.50 -1.64
C ARG A 18 0.58 -11.53 -1.91
N ASN A 19 -0.33 -11.22 -2.83
CA ASN A 19 -1.44 -12.09 -3.26
C ASN A 19 -1.36 -12.37 -4.76
N GLY A 20 -1.90 -13.51 -5.20
CA GLY A 20 -2.06 -13.85 -6.62
C GLY A 20 -1.33 -15.12 -7.06
N ALA A 21 -1.66 -15.57 -8.27
CA ALA A 21 -0.90 -16.63 -8.95
C ALA A 21 0.42 -16.05 -9.49
N GLN A 22 1.39 -16.91 -9.81
CA GLN A 22 2.76 -16.52 -10.19
C GLN A 22 2.84 -15.52 -11.36
N SER A 23 1.81 -15.48 -12.21
CA SER A 23 1.69 -14.57 -13.36
C SER A 23 0.99 -13.24 -13.05
N ASP A 24 0.28 -13.13 -11.92
CA ASP A 24 -0.55 -11.98 -11.54
C ASP A 24 -0.29 -11.60 -10.07
N LEU A 25 0.98 -11.57 -9.68
CA LEU A 25 1.35 -11.21 -8.31
C LEU A 25 1.08 -9.72 -8.07
N VAL A 26 0.35 -9.43 -7.00
CA VAL A 26 0.07 -8.08 -6.55
C VAL A 26 0.40 -7.93 -5.08
N TRP A 27 0.85 -6.74 -4.70
CA TRP A 27 0.91 -6.31 -3.32
C TRP A 27 -0.42 -5.67 -2.95
N GLN A 28 -1.20 -6.35 -2.13
CA GLN A 28 -2.42 -5.80 -1.55
C GLN A 28 -2.05 -5.04 -0.28
N VAL A 29 -2.31 -3.73 -0.26
CA VAL A 29 -2.15 -2.91 0.94
C VAL A 29 -3.45 -2.94 1.73
N LEU A 30 -3.32 -3.18 3.03
CA LEU A 30 -4.37 -3.24 4.02
C LEU A 30 -4.17 -2.12 5.04
N ARG A 31 -5.27 -1.55 5.51
CA ARG A 31 -5.32 -0.68 6.69
C ARG A 31 -6.38 -1.25 7.62
N ASP A 32 -6.03 -1.52 8.88
CA ASP A 32 -6.95 -2.11 9.86
C ASP A 32 -7.65 -3.38 9.32
N GLY A 33 -6.90 -4.20 8.56
CA GLY A 33 -7.39 -5.43 7.92
C GLY A 33 -8.21 -5.25 6.63
N SER A 34 -8.50 -4.00 6.23
CA SER A 34 -9.29 -3.69 5.03
C SER A 34 -8.41 -3.28 3.84
N PRO A 35 -8.64 -3.78 2.63
CA PRO A 35 -7.86 -3.39 1.45
C PRO A 35 -8.07 -1.92 1.08
N VAL A 36 -6.99 -1.17 0.91
CA VAL A 36 -7.02 0.26 0.55
C VAL A 36 -6.45 0.54 -0.84
N THR A 37 -5.44 -0.22 -1.28
CA THR A 37 -4.86 -0.10 -2.62
C THR A 37 -4.09 -1.37 -2.98
N SER A 38 -3.74 -1.55 -4.25
CA SER A 38 -2.93 -2.66 -4.73
C SER A 38 -1.86 -2.19 -5.72
N PHE A 39 -0.66 -2.77 -5.66
CA PHE A 39 0.42 -2.53 -6.61
C PHE A 39 0.78 -3.81 -7.36
N PRO A 40 1.21 -3.72 -8.64
CA PRO A 40 1.82 -4.87 -9.30
C PRO A 40 3.09 -5.29 -8.53
N ALA A 41 3.25 -6.58 -8.31
CA ALA A 41 4.41 -7.14 -7.62
C ALA A 41 5.43 -7.67 -8.63
N ASP A 42 6.61 -7.07 -8.63
CA ASP A 42 7.65 -7.45 -9.58
C ASP A 42 8.36 -8.76 -9.15
N PRO A 43 8.81 -9.62 -10.08
CA PRO A 43 9.62 -10.78 -9.74
C PRO A 43 10.91 -10.34 -9.04
N GLY A 44 11.17 -10.87 -7.84
CA GLY A 44 12.33 -10.47 -7.03
C GLY A 44 12.20 -9.11 -6.33
N GLU A 45 11.02 -8.48 -6.35
CA GLU A 45 10.78 -7.25 -5.61
C GLU A 45 11.01 -7.43 -4.12
N GLY A 46 11.92 -6.62 -3.57
CA GLY A 46 12.25 -6.62 -2.15
C GLY A 46 11.32 -5.73 -1.33
N ALA A 47 11.26 -5.99 -0.02
CA ALA A 47 10.41 -5.24 0.92
C ALA A 47 10.65 -3.71 0.89
N THR A 48 11.88 -3.27 0.66
CA THR A 48 12.21 -1.84 0.56
C THR A 48 11.51 -1.16 -0.61
N ALA A 49 11.51 -1.78 -1.80
CA ALA A 49 10.86 -1.21 -2.98
C ALA A 49 9.33 -1.09 -2.79
N VAL A 50 8.72 -2.11 -2.20
CA VAL A 50 7.29 -2.11 -1.85
C VAL A 50 6.98 -1.00 -0.85
N LYS A 51 7.81 -0.83 0.18
CA LYS A 51 7.66 0.23 1.17
C LYS A 51 7.70 1.62 0.52
N GLU A 52 8.63 1.87 -0.40
CA GLU A 52 8.73 3.13 -1.13
C GLU A 52 7.48 3.41 -2.00
N LYS A 53 6.97 2.40 -2.71
CA LYS A 53 5.70 2.51 -3.47
C LYS A 53 4.54 2.92 -2.57
N ILE A 54 4.42 2.29 -1.38
CA ILE A 54 3.36 2.58 -0.41
C ILE A 54 3.50 4.00 0.14
N ILE A 55 4.71 4.41 0.54
CA ILE A 55 4.96 5.76 1.06
C ILE A 55 4.62 6.81 0.00
N GLY A 56 5.07 6.65 -1.25
CA GLY A 56 4.75 7.61 -2.32
C GLY A 56 3.24 7.72 -2.58
N TRP A 57 2.51 6.61 -2.50
CA TRP A 57 1.04 6.63 -2.58
C TRP A 57 0.43 7.36 -1.38
N LEU A 58 0.89 7.09 -0.15
CA LEU A 58 0.41 7.76 1.06
C LEU A 58 0.69 9.27 1.03
N GLU A 59 1.87 9.67 0.54
CA GLU A 59 2.23 11.07 0.36
C GLU A 59 1.28 11.78 -0.61
N GLY A 60 0.89 11.13 -1.71
CA GLY A 60 -0.03 11.70 -2.70
C GLY A 60 -1.51 11.71 -2.29
N ASN A 61 -1.94 10.74 -1.47
CA ASN A 61 -3.36 10.51 -1.15
C ASN A 61 -3.76 10.98 0.25
N GLU A 62 -2.92 10.74 1.26
CA GLU A 62 -3.20 11.10 2.66
C GLU A 62 -2.63 12.48 3.05
N SER A 63 -1.65 13.03 2.30
CA SER A 63 -1.18 14.42 2.53
C SER A 63 -2.10 15.48 1.92
N ARG A 64 -3.07 15.08 1.09
CA ARG A 64 -4.12 16.01 0.67
C ARG A 64 -5.04 16.21 1.87
N PRO A 65 -5.16 17.42 2.44
CA PRO A 65 -6.27 17.69 3.34
C PRO A 65 -7.53 17.30 2.57
N VAL A 66 -8.45 16.59 3.22
CA VAL A 66 -9.78 16.33 2.67
C VAL A 66 -10.41 17.71 2.45
N ALA A 67 -10.17 18.29 1.29
CA ALA A 67 -10.85 19.47 0.83
C ALA A 67 -12.28 19.02 0.63
N ASP A 68 -13.09 19.25 1.67
CA ASP A 68 -14.46 19.75 1.58
C ASP A 68 -15.08 19.51 0.21
N VAL A 69 -15.43 18.24 -0.09
CA VAL A 69 -16.39 17.98 -1.16
C VAL A 69 -17.74 18.30 -0.56
N GLY A 70 -18.02 19.61 -0.56
CA GLY A 70 -19.30 20.18 -0.24
C GLY A 70 -20.39 19.40 -0.94
N ARG A 71 -21.28 18.86 -0.12
CA ARG A 71 -22.62 18.41 -0.48
C ARG A 71 -23.24 19.50 -1.37
N GLN A 72 -23.48 19.19 -2.65
CA GLN A 72 -24.43 19.92 -3.49
C GLN A 72 -25.68 19.06 -3.66
#